data_AF-A0A9W7YCA0-F1
#
_entry.id   AF-A0A9W7YCA0-F1
#
_cell.length_a   1.000
_cell.length_b   1.000
_cell.length_c   1.000
_cell.angle_alpha   90.00
_cell.angle_beta   90.00
_cell.angle_gamma   90.00
#
_symmetry.space_group_name_H-M   'P 1'
#
loop_
_entity.id
_entity.type
_entity.pdbx_description
1 polymer ?
#
loop_
_entity_poly.entity_id
_entity_poly.type
_entity_poly.pdbx_seq_one_letter_code
_entity_poly.pdbx_strand_id
1 'polypeptide(L)'
;MSFGGQQGSGPPGGYGAGSGPGGFAQGRPSGGGPGGFAARPPPGGGYGQQGPYGQQRPPQGQPQGQPQGQQYGGLAQQGQHGGHAQQRPPPGGPQGSGHAPGPSGFGGQGQHGGSNGARLVKWVPASDGFIPPEAVQGGMEKDGAPLFVARAMYKGGLHPGKVGQHIKDGGCSIGWGHKEVNVKEYQVLCGDASKLRWVKQEGALSIQGFVPVEAGHEETGEPLYVAKAMYESSQQLGKCAPHIKKGMAFPYGHKERTTDTYM
;
A
#
# COMPACT_ATOMS: atom_id res chain seq x y z
N MET A 1 -69.74 -29.90 -0.41
CA MET A 1 -70.92 -29.06 -0.12
C MET A 1 -70.95 -27.96 -1.17
N SER A 2 -72.09 -27.77 -1.82
CA SER A 2 -72.30 -26.89 -2.98
C SER A 2 -72.57 -25.43 -2.55
N PHE A 3 -72.77 -24.57 -3.56
CA PHE A 3 -73.20 -23.15 -3.58
C PHE A 3 -72.05 -22.13 -3.43
N GLY A 4 -71.89 -21.10 -4.28
CA GLY A 4 -72.68 -20.63 -5.43
C GLY A 4 -72.00 -19.40 -6.07
N GLY A 5 -72.24 -19.18 -7.37
CA GLY A 5 -71.83 -17.97 -8.13
C GLY A 5 -72.54 -16.71 -7.62
N GLN A 6 -72.31 -15.49 -8.15
CA GLN A 6 -72.44 -15.11 -9.56
C GLN A 6 -72.13 -13.60 -9.75
N GLN A 7 -71.78 -13.23 -11.00
CA GLN A 7 -71.98 -11.94 -11.69
C GLN A 7 -71.05 -10.76 -11.31
N GLY A 8 -70.60 -9.89 -12.22
CA GLY A 8 -70.95 -9.67 -13.62
C GLY A 8 -70.14 -8.50 -14.22
N SER A 9 -70.07 -8.49 -15.56
CA SER A 9 -69.27 -7.65 -16.45
C SER A 9 -70.08 -6.53 -17.13
N GLY A 10 -69.47 -5.36 -17.40
CA GLY A 10 -70.01 -4.36 -18.36
C GLY A 10 -69.51 -2.91 -18.18
N PRO A 11 -69.57 -2.02 -19.21
CA PRO A 11 -68.35 -1.38 -19.76
C PRO A 11 -68.40 0.19 -19.80
N PRO A 12 -67.77 0.93 -20.76
CA PRO A 12 -66.76 1.97 -20.48
C PRO A 12 -67.22 3.41 -20.80
N GLY A 13 -66.46 4.43 -20.35
CA GLY A 13 -66.75 5.83 -20.70
C GLY A 13 -65.50 6.71 -20.70
N GLY A 14 -65.24 7.37 -21.82
CA GLY A 14 -64.16 8.34 -22.02
C GLY A 14 -64.65 9.79 -22.10
N TYR A 15 -63.71 10.72 -21.94
CA TYR A 15 -63.67 12.12 -22.39
C TYR A 15 -62.24 12.59 -22.09
N GLY A 16 -61.51 13.34 -22.91
CA GLY A 16 -61.90 14.36 -23.87
C GLY A 16 -61.10 15.63 -23.53
N ALA A 17 -60.34 16.14 -24.50
CA ALA A 17 -59.35 17.20 -24.38
C ALA A 17 -59.91 18.64 -24.23
N GLY A 18 -59.02 19.59 -23.90
CA GLY A 18 -59.15 21.03 -24.19
C GLY A 18 -58.47 21.87 -23.11
N SER A 19 -57.45 22.71 -23.33
CA SER A 19 -57.32 23.92 -24.17
C SER A 19 -56.84 25.05 -23.22
N GLY A 20 -55.73 25.75 -23.55
CA GLY A 20 -55.15 26.87 -22.75
C GLY A 20 -55.97 28.18 -22.79
N PRO A 21 -55.40 29.41 -22.73
CA PRO A 21 -53.99 29.83 -22.64
C PRO A 21 -53.71 31.08 -21.71
N GLY A 22 -52.47 31.60 -21.72
CA GLY A 22 -52.07 32.95 -21.27
C GLY A 22 -50.69 32.91 -20.57
N GLY A 23 -49.56 33.30 -21.15
CA GLY A 23 -49.21 34.66 -21.66
C GLY A 23 -48.62 35.46 -20.48
N PHE A 24 -47.44 36.11 -20.48
CA PHE A 24 -46.61 36.67 -21.54
C PHE A 24 -45.19 37.00 -21.01
N ALA A 25 -44.22 37.02 -21.93
CA ALA A 25 -43.13 38.01 -22.08
C ALA A 25 -42.04 38.13 -20.98
N GLN A 26 -40.76 38.40 -21.24
CA GLN A 26 -39.93 38.70 -22.42
C GLN A 26 -38.47 38.64 -21.91
N GLY A 27 -37.52 38.07 -22.65
CA GLY A 27 -36.39 38.89 -23.12
C GLY A 27 -35.04 38.18 -23.00
N ARG A 28 -34.64 37.51 -24.08
CA ARG A 28 -33.24 37.30 -24.53
C ARG A 28 -32.78 38.58 -25.28
N PRO A 29 -31.49 38.83 -25.63
CA PRO A 29 -30.54 37.81 -26.09
C PRO A 29 -29.03 38.03 -25.80
N SER A 30 -28.23 37.02 -26.22
CA SER A 30 -26.88 37.10 -26.84
C SER A 30 -25.74 37.76 -26.05
N GLY A 31 -24.53 37.20 -25.93
CA GLY A 31 -23.85 36.10 -26.60
C GLY A 31 -22.35 36.18 -26.25
N GLY A 32 -21.53 35.28 -26.80
CA GLY A 32 -20.06 35.40 -26.83
C GLY A 32 -19.33 34.29 -26.08
N GLY A 33 -18.61 33.46 -26.85
CA GLY A 33 -17.78 32.34 -26.37
C GLY A 33 -16.37 32.75 -25.90
N PRO A 34 -15.33 31.92 -26.14
CA PRO A 34 -14.52 31.33 -25.08
C PRO A 34 -13.11 31.95 -24.91
N GLY A 35 -12.57 31.87 -23.70
CA GLY A 35 -11.15 32.09 -23.36
C GLY A 35 -10.93 31.61 -21.93
N GLY A 36 -9.98 30.74 -21.59
CA GLY A 36 -8.57 30.81 -21.95
C GLY A 36 -7.80 31.25 -20.71
N PHE A 37 -7.68 30.39 -19.68
CA PHE A 37 -6.91 30.71 -18.48
C PHE A 37 -5.44 30.33 -18.73
N ALA A 38 -4.70 31.29 -19.27
CA ALA A 38 -3.25 31.23 -19.35
C ALA A 38 -2.64 31.35 -17.94
N ALA A 39 -1.68 30.47 -17.66
CA ALA A 39 -0.78 30.56 -16.53
C ALA A 39 0.03 31.87 -16.59
N ARG A 40 0.13 32.58 -15.46
CA ARG A 40 1.11 33.65 -15.27
C ARG A 40 2.25 33.11 -14.39
N PRO A 41 3.52 33.22 -14.80
CA PRO A 41 4.64 33.04 -13.89
C PRO A 41 4.90 34.33 -13.08
N PRO A 42 5.44 34.26 -11.85
CA PRO A 42 5.98 35.43 -11.18
C PRO A 42 7.32 35.86 -11.83
N PRO A 43 7.65 37.16 -11.84
CA PRO A 43 8.85 37.67 -12.49
C PRO A 43 10.10 37.39 -11.65
N GLY A 44 11.14 36.93 -12.34
CA GLY A 44 12.51 37.03 -11.86
C GLY A 44 13.07 38.44 -12.08
N GLY A 45 13.74 38.97 -11.06
CA GLY A 45 14.64 40.11 -11.16
C GLY A 45 15.85 39.87 -10.26
N GLY A 46 17.05 39.89 -10.85
CA GLY A 46 18.33 40.06 -10.12
C GLY A 46 18.35 41.42 -9.39
N TYR A 47 19.40 41.87 -8.71
CA TYR A 47 20.85 41.80 -8.97
C TYR A 47 21.57 42.43 -7.75
N GLY A 48 22.82 42.02 -7.47
CA GLY A 48 23.78 42.76 -6.62
C GLY A 48 24.38 41.90 -5.49
N GLN A 49 25.52 41.22 -5.66
CA GLN A 49 26.93 41.70 -5.61
C GLN A 49 27.42 42.30 -4.26
N GLN A 50 28.24 41.48 -3.56
CA GLN A 50 29.48 41.77 -2.79
C GLN A 50 29.44 42.86 -1.68
N GLY A 51 29.50 42.56 -0.37
CA GLY A 51 30.61 42.03 0.47
C GLY A 51 30.92 43.06 1.59
N PRO A 52 31.91 42.91 2.50
CA PRO A 52 32.35 41.80 3.37
C PRO A 52 32.22 42.17 4.90
N TYR A 53 32.83 41.38 5.78
CA TYR A 53 33.06 41.58 7.24
C TYR A 53 32.05 40.95 8.23
N GLY A 54 32.53 39.94 8.95
CA GLY A 54 31.84 39.35 10.10
C GLY A 54 32.43 38.02 10.57
N GLN A 55 33.76 37.86 10.56
CA GLN A 55 34.40 36.80 11.33
C GLN A 55 34.31 37.14 12.82
N GLN A 56 33.72 36.26 13.62
CA GLN A 56 34.00 36.21 15.05
C GLN A 56 34.41 34.78 15.41
N ARG A 57 35.67 34.67 15.84
CA ARG A 57 36.34 33.46 16.33
C ARG A 57 35.72 33.01 17.67
N PRO A 58 35.76 31.72 18.00
CA PRO A 58 35.39 31.22 19.32
C PRO A 58 36.48 31.55 20.36
N PRO A 59 36.12 31.75 21.65
CA PRO A 59 37.11 31.86 22.71
C PRO A 59 37.70 30.48 23.06
N GLN A 60 39.03 30.44 23.06
CA GLN A 60 39.87 29.37 23.60
C GLN A 60 39.85 29.41 25.14
N GLY A 61 39.77 28.22 25.76
CA GLY A 61 40.02 28.01 27.18
C GLY A 61 40.47 26.57 27.43
N GLN A 62 41.77 26.40 27.68
CA GLN A 62 42.46 25.24 28.28
C GLN A 62 43.64 25.82 29.10
N PRO A 63 44.28 25.13 30.08
CA PRO A 63 44.36 23.67 30.25
C PRO A 63 44.36 23.15 31.72
N GLN A 64 44.64 21.84 31.86
CA GLN A 64 45.28 21.10 32.97
C GLN A 64 44.43 20.31 33.98
N GLY A 65 44.74 19.00 34.07
CA GLY A 65 44.43 18.15 35.23
C GLY A 65 44.29 16.65 34.93
N GLN A 66 45.40 15.94 34.66
CA GLN A 66 45.52 14.50 34.98
C GLN A 66 46.38 14.35 36.24
N PRO A 67 46.15 13.29 37.04
CA PRO A 67 47.19 12.27 37.11
C PRO A 67 46.67 10.82 37.13
N GLN A 68 47.60 9.94 36.75
CA GLN A 68 47.51 8.48 36.65
C GLN A 68 47.56 7.76 38.00
N GLY A 69 47.01 6.53 38.01
CA GLY A 69 47.68 5.36 38.57
C GLY A 69 47.14 4.84 39.91
N GLN A 70 46.67 3.59 39.92
CA GLN A 70 47.33 2.48 40.63
C GLN A 70 46.52 1.18 40.48
N GLN A 71 47.18 0.19 39.88
CA GLN A 71 46.78 -1.21 39.77
C GLN A 71 47.81 -2.03 40.57
N TYR A 72 47.35 -2.75 41.59
CA TYR A 72 48.05 -3.85 42.29
C TYR A 72 47.28 -5.13 41.92
N GLY A 73 47.83 -6.31 41.61
CA GLY A 73 49.16 -6.88 41.75
C GLY A 73 49.11 -8.15 42.64
N GLY A 74 49.39 -9.35 42.10
CA GLY A 74 49.75 -10.57 42.85
C GLY A 74 48.99 -11.86 42.47
N LEU A 75 49.56 -12.83 41.70
CA LEU A 75 50.38 -14.01 42.12
C LEU A 75 49.51 -15.22 42.58
N ALA A 76 49.70 -16.50 42.25
CA ALA A 76 50.80 -17.29 41.65
C ALA A 76 50.30 -18.72 41.22
N GLN A 77 51.09 -19.39 40.35
CA GLN A 77 51.49 -20.84 40.32
C GLN A 77 50.44 -21.98 40.41
N GLN A 78 50.64 -23.24 39.99
CA GLN A 78 51.43 -24.02 39.01
C GLN A 78 50.94 -25.49 39.20
N GLY A 79 51.00 -26.34 38.15
CA GLY A 79 50.84 -27.82 38.25
C GLY A 79 50.08 -28.41 37.04
N GLN A 80 50.72 -28.82 35.94
CA GLN A 80 51.45 -30.08 35.66
C GLN A 80 50.61 -31.38 35.66
N HIS A 81 51.02 -32.30 34.76
CA HIS A 81 50.51 -33.64 34.39
C HIS A 81 49.38 -33.61 33.34
N GLY A 82 49.45 -34.23 32.15
CA GLY A 82 50.36 -35.21 31.54
C GLY A 82 49.52 -36.18 30.71
N GLY A 83 49.99 -36.60 29.52
CA GLY A 83 49.51 -37.83 28.86
C GLY A 83 49.05 -37.72 27.40
N HIS A 84 49.92 -38.13 26.48
CA HIS A 84 49.58 -38.57 25.13
C HIS A 84 49.08 -40.01 25.15
N ALA A 85 48.01 -40.35 24.40
CA ALA A 85 47.84 -41.67 23.80
C ALA A 85 46.75 -41.66 22.71
N GLN A 86 47.10 -42.21 21.55
CA GLN A 86 46.24 -42.44 20.40
C GLN A 86 45.59 -43.84 20.45
N GLN A 87 44.42 -43.96 19.78
CA GLN A 87 43.80 -45.15 19.15
C GLN A 87 43.09 -46.23 20.00
N ARG A 88 41.75 -46.30 19.87
CA ARG A 88 40.95 -47.31 19.11
C ARG A 88 39.44 -47.15 19.40
N PRO A 89 38.51 -47.42 18.46
CA PRO A 89 37.08 -47.36 18.70
C PRO A 89 36.48 -48.72 19.08
N PRO A 90 35.40 -48.78 19.87
CA PRO A 90 34.50 -49.93 19.93
C PRO A 90 33.15 -49.69 19.20
N PRO A 91 32.43 -50.78 18.86
CA PRO A 91 31.37 -50.80 17.85
C PRO A 91 29.97 -50.50 18.40
N GLY A 92 29.06 -50.23 17.47
CA GLY A 92 27.73 -49.68 17.72
C GLY A 92 26.67 -50.63 18.30
N GLY A 93 25.57 -49.99 18.71
CA GLY A 93 24.26 -50.56 19.02
C GLY A 93 23.22 -49.41 19.05
N PRO A 94 21.99 -49.62 18.57
CA PRO A 94 21.13 -48.54 18.09
C PRO A 94 20.18 -48.02 19.17
N GLN A 95 20.08 -46.71 19.33
CA GLN A 95 18.96 -46.08 20.04
C GLN A 95 18.52 -44.83 19.28
N GLY A 96 17.25 -44.83 18.87
CA GLY A 96 16.66 -43.83 18.00
C GLY A 96 16.47 -42.48 18.66
N SER A 97 16.37 -41.46 17.82
CA SER A 97 15.70 -40.21 18.17
C SER A 97 15.39 -39.42 16.89
N GLY A 98 14.12 -39.08 16.73
CA GLY A 98 13.66 -37.80 16.18
C GLY A 98 14.03 -37.47 14.73
N HIS A 99 13.35 -38.10 13.77
CA HIS A 99 13.04 -37.37 12.53
C HIS A 99 11.98 -36.33 12.88
N ALA A 100 12.36 -35.06 12.93
CA ALA A 100 11.40 -33.97 12.94
C ALA A 100 10.72 -33.90 11.55
N PRO A 101 9.38 -34.01 11.46
CA PRO A 101 8.68 -33.66 10.25
C PRO A 101 8.64 -32.13 10.15
N GLY A 102 9.13 -31.59 9.03
CA GLY A 102 8.80 -30.21 8.64
C GLY A 102 7.36 -30.16 8.12
N PRO A 103 6.54 -29.22 8.58
CA PRO A 103 5.34 -28.82 7.87
C PRO A 103 5.49 -27.35 7.44
N SER A 104 5.06 -26.87 6.28
CA SER A 104 4.37 -27.48 5.15
C SER A 104 4.16 -26.37 4.13
N GLY A 105 4.55 -26.59 2.88
CA GLY A 105 3.85 -26.09 1.70
C GLY A 105 3.78 -24.57 1.48
N PHE A 106 4.84 -23.99 0.93
CA PHE A 106 4.68 -22.99 -0.13
C PHE A 106 4.17 -23.71 -1.38
N GLY A 107 2.88 -24.05 -1.37
CA GLY A 107 2.22 -24.76 -2.45
C GLY A 107 1.80 -23.81 -3.57
N GLY A 108 2.27 -24.09 -4.79
CA GLY A 108 1.55 -23.76 -6.01
C GLY A 108 1.91 -22.44 -6.68
N GLN A 109 3.11 -22.37 -7.24
CA GLN A 109 3.30 -21.58 -8.46
C GLN A 109 2.36 -22.12 -9.55
N GLY A 110 1.33 -21.33 -9.88
CA GLY A 110 0.77 -21.36 -11.23
C GLY A 110 1.84 -20.89 -12.21
N GLN A 111 2.66 -21.83 -12.68
CA GLN A 111 3.46 -21.64 -13.89
C GLN A 111 2.49 -21.51 -15.07
N HIS A 112 2.13 -20.28 -15.42
CA HIS A 112 1.69 -19.99 -16.77
C HIS A 112 2.92 -20.00 -17.67
N GLY A 113 3.28 -21.19 -18.15
CA GLY A 113 4.17 -21.34 -19.29
C GLY A 113 3.48 -20.75 -20.53
N GLY A 114 4.04 -19.65 -21.04
CA GLY A 114 3.55 -18.99 -22.24
C GLY A 114 4.36 -17.72 -22.54
N SER A 115 5.39 -17.88 -23.37
CA SER A 115 6.14 -16.89 -24.17
C SER A 115 6.69 -15.61 -23.51
N ASN A 116 7.96 -15.31 -23.85
CA ASN A 116 8.76 -14.14 -23.47
C ASN A 116 8.10 -12.78 -23.78
N GLY A 117 7.12 -12.37 -22.97
CA GLY A 117 6.81 -10.97 -22.70
C GLY A 117 7.10 -10.73 -21.23
N ALA A 118 8.25 -10.14 -20.92
CA ALA A 118 8.61 -9.84 -19.53
C ALA A 118 7.43 -9.15 -18.84
N ARG A 119 6.89 -9.74 -17.77
CA ARG A 119 5.90 -9.06 -16.94
C ARG A 119 6.52 -7.72 -16.54
N LEU A 120 5.90 -6.62 -17.01
CA LEU A 120 6.42 -5.25 -16.91
C LEU A 120 6.61 -4.80 -15.46
N VAL A 121 5.90 -5.49 -14.55
CA VAL A 121 6.05 -5.40 -13.11
C VAL A 121 5.98 -6.80 -12.49
N LYS A 122 6.60 -6.97 -11.33
CA LYS A 122 6.66 -8.22 -10.57
C LYS A 122 6.47 -7.98 -9.09
N TRP A 123 5.94 -8.96 -8.39
CA TRP A 123 5.85 -8.96 -6.94
C TRP A 123 7.14 -9.55 -6.35
N VAL A 124 7.89 -8.73 -5.60
CA VAL A 124 9.17 -9.11 -5.01
C VAL A 124 8.98 -9.33 -3.51
N PRO A 125 9.35 -10.51 -2.95
CA PRO A 125 9.32 -10.74 -1.51
C PRO A 125 10.17 -9.72 -0.75
N ALA A 126 9.65 -9.26 0.38
CA ALA A 126 10.34 -8.34 1.28
C ALA A 126 9.83 -8.53 2.72
N SER A 127 10.57 -8.02 3.69
CA SER A 127 10.15 -8.06 5.09
C SER A 127 10.64 -6.87 5.90
N ASP A 128 10.02 -6.66 7.06
CA ASP A 128 10.49 -5.75 8.12
C ASP A 128 10.77 -4.30 7.68
N GLY A 129 10.03 -3.80 6.68
CA GLY A 129 10.18 -2.45 6.16
C GLY A 129 11.22 -2.33 5.05
N PHE A 130 11.85 -3.42 4.62
CA PHE A 130 12.68 -3.44 3.43
C PHE A 130 11.87 -3.06 2.18
N ILE A 131 12.44 -2.17 1.37
CA ILE A 131 11.88 -1.72 0.10
C ILE A 131 12.88 -2.09 -0.99
N PRO A 132 12.56 -3.06 -1.86
CA PRO A 132 13.45 -3.47 -2.94
C PRO A 132 13.73 -2.33 -3.94
N PRO A 133 14.86 -2.38 -4.67
CA PRO A 133 15.07 -1.54 -5.84
C PRO A 133 13.91 -1.65 -6.84
N GLU A 134 13.69 -0.58 -7.62
CA GLU A 134 12.62 -0.50 -8.62
C GLU A 134 11.19 -0.64 -8.04
N ALA A 135 11.02 -0.47 -6.73
CA ALA A 135 9.70 -0.44 -6.10
C ALA A 135 8.83 0.68 -6.70
N VAL A 136 7.60 0.32 -7.05
CA VAL A 136 6.62 1.25 -7.61
C VAL A 136 6.10 2.13 -6.48
N GLN A 137 6.58 3.39 -6.45
CA GLN A 137 5.99 4.41 -5.59
C GLN A 137 4.58 4.70 -6.09
N GLY A 138 3.58 4.41 -5.25
CA GLY A 138 2.19 4.67 -5.57
C GLY A 138 1.70 5.98 -4.98
N GLY A 139 2.22 6.37 -3.81
CA GLY A 139 1.73 7.52 -3.07
C GLY A 139 2.79 8.18 -2.20
N MET A 140 2.33 8.97 -1.25
CA MET A 140 3.15 9.72 -0.31
C MET A 140 2.30 10.12 0.89
N GLU A 141 2.93 10.20 2.07
CA GLU A 141 2.32 10.82 3.25
C GLU A 141 2.27 12.35 3.12
N LYS A 142 1.60 13.00 4.06
CA LYS A 142 1.46 14.47 4.10
C LYS A 142 2.80 15.20 4.18
N ASP A 143 3.80 14.62 4.82
CA ASP A 143 5.16 15.16 4.94
C ASP A 143 6.04 14.88 3.70
N GLY A 144 5.48 14.22 2.68
CA GLY A 144 6.18 13.84 1.46
C GLY A 144 6.89 12.49 1.53
N ALA A 145 6.85 11.78 2.66
CA ALA A 145 7.47 10.46 2.78
C ALA A 145 6.82 9.46 1.79
N PRO A 146 7.60 8.73 0.97
CA PRO A 146 7.04 7.92 -0.11
C PRO A 146 6.32 6.67 0.41
N LEU A 147 5.26 6.29 -0.31
CA LEU A 147 4.53 5.04 -0.08
C LEU A 147 4.59 4.16 -1.33
N PHE A 148 4.93 2.89 -1.13
CA PHE A 148 5.11 1.91 -2.20
C PHE A 148 3.99 0.87 -2.18
N VAL A 149 3.63 0.40 -3.38
CA VAL A 149 2.59 -0.61 -3.57
C VAL A 149 3.07 -1.94 -3.01
N ALA A 150 2.35 -2.48 -2.04
CA ALA A 150 2.66 -3.76 -1.41
C ALA A 150 1.41 -4.63 -1.26
N ARG A 151 1.64 -5.91 -0.95
CA ARG A 151 0.58 -6.86 -0.58
C ARG A 151 1.09 -7.85 0.45
N ALA A 152 0.21 -8.34 1.32
CA ALA A 152 0.56 -9.30 2.35
C ALA A 152 -0.53 -10.34 2.55
N MET A 153 -0.13 -11.57 2.90
CA MET A 153 -1.06 -12.63 3.25
C MET A 153 -1.57 -12.39 4.68
N TYR A 154 -2.89 -12.39 4.87
CA TYR A 154 -3.51 -12.23 6.18
C TYR A 154 -4.88 -12.91 6.22
N LYS A 155 -5.08 -13.80 7.18
CA LYS A 155 -6.36 -14.52 7.40
C LYS A 155 -6.95 -15.14 6.12
N GLY A 156 -6.14 -15.90 5.39
CA GLY A 156 -6.58 -16.63 4.20
C GLY A 156 -6.70 -15.78 2.93
N GLY A 157 -6.63 -14.45 3.02
CA GLY A 157 -6.60 -13.54 1.88
C GLY A 157 -5.22 -12.95 1.62
N LEU A 158 -4.99 -12.53 0.38
CA LEU A 158 -3.83 -11.74 -0.04
C LEU A 158 -4.28 -10.28 -0.23
N HIS A 159 -3.88 -9.40 0.68
CA HIS A 159 -4.43 -8.05 0.75
C HIS A 159 -3.45 -6.99 0.24
N PRO A 160 -3.87 -6.14 -0.70
CA PRO A 160 -3.11 -4.97 -1.12
C PRO A 160 -3.03 -3.91 -0.01
N GLY A 161 -1.93 -3.17 0.02
CA GLY A 161 -1.67 -2.13 1.00
C GLY A 161 -0.47 -1.26 0.64
N LYS A 162 0.17 -0.72 1.68
CA LYS A 162 1.30 0.20 1.56
C LYS A 162 2.50 -0.23 2.39
N VAL A 163 3.70 0.10 1.93
CA VAL A 163 4.93 0.08 2.72
C VAL A 163 5.65 1.42 2.58
N GLY A 164 6.33 1.84 3.64
CA GLY A 164 7.19 3.02 3.69
C GLY A 164 8.18 2.87 4.82
N GLN A 165 9.38 3.44 4.68
CA GLN A 165 10.44 3.31 5.69
C GLN A 165 10.03 3.91 7.05
N HIS A 166 9.12 4.88 7.04
CA HIS A 166 8.58 5.56 8.22
C HIS A 166 7.40 4.84 8.88
N ILE A 167 6.86 3.77 8.27
CA ILE A 167 5.74 3.03 8.87
C ILE A 167 6.23 2.32 10.12
N LYS A 168 5.65 2.69 11.27
CA LYS A 168 6.04 2.20 12.59
C LYS A 168 6.02 0.66 12.65
N ASP A 169 7.00 0.12 13.35
CA ASP A 169 7.26 -1.31 13.51
C ASP A 169 7.60 -2.04 12.19
N GLY A 170 7.72 -1.32 11.07
CA GLY A 170 7.99 -1.90 9.75
C GLY A 170 6.86 -2.80 9.24
N GLY A 171 6.97 -3.22 7.98
CA GLY A 171 6.00 -4.13 7.36
C GLY A 171 5.05 -3.47 6.36
N CYS A 172 4.22 -4.30 5.73
CA CYS A 172 3.14 -3.86 4.87
C CYS A 172 1.90 -3.55 5.73
N SER A 173 1.46 -2.30 5.70
CA SER A 173 0.19 -1.86 6.28
C SER A 173 -0.95 -2.21 5.32
N ILE A 174 -1.92 -3.00 5.77
CA ILE A 174 -3.09 -3.47 5.02
C ILE A 174 -4.39 -3.12 5.76
N GLY A 175 -5.48 -2.95 5.01
CA GLY A 175 -6.83 -2.86 5.56
C GLY A 175 -7.49 -4.23 5.68
N TRP A 176 -7.93 -4.60 6.88
CA TRP A 176 -8.69 -5.83 7.11
C TRP A 176 -9.65 -5.68 8.29
N GLY A 177 -10.92 -6.06 8.09
CA GLY A 177 -11.92 -6.11 9.17
C GLY A 177 -12.08 -4.76 9.90
N HIS A 178 -12.09 -3.65 9.15
CA HIS A 178 -12.19 -2.28 9.65
C HIS A 178 -10.94 -1.77 10.40
N LYS A 179 -9.85 -2.54 10.44
CA LYS A 179 -8.60 -2.19 11.11
C LYS A 179 -7.47 -2.07 10.12
N GLU A 180 -6.49 -1.25 10.48
CA GLU A 180 -5.17 -1.29 9.87
C GLU A 180 -4.34 -2.36 10.58
N VAL A 181 -3.67 -3.20 9.80
CA VAL A 181 -2.84 -4.30 10.27
C VAL A 181 -1.48 -4.22 9.58
N ASN A 182 -0.40 -4.30 10.36
CA ASN A 182 0.96 -4.36 9.81
C ASN A 182 1.43 -5.80 9.75
N VAL A 183 1.83 -6.27 8.57
CA VAL A 183 2.33 -7.62 8.33
C VAL A 183 3.82 -7.57 7.98
N LYS A 184 4.64 -8.33 8.68
CA LYS A 184 6.11 -8.29 8.54
C LYS A 184 6.63 -8.94 7.28
N GLU A 185 5.96 -9.99 6.80
CA GLU A 185 6.28 -10.67 5.55
C GLU A 185 5.31 -10.23 4.46
N TYR A 186 5.84 -9.73 3.34
CA TYR A 186 5.01 -9.14 2.30
C TYR A 186 5.72 -9.21 0.94
N GLN A 187 5.05 -8.68 -0.07
CA GLN A 187 5.61 -8.47 -1.39
C GLN A 187 5.44 -7.01 -1.82
N VAL A 188 6.44 -6.46 -2.49
CA VAL A 188 6.41 -5.11 -3.07
C VAL A 188 6.28 -5.23 -4.58
N LEU A 189 5.45 -4.39 -5.19
CA LEU A 189 5.37 -4.31 -6.65
C LEU A 189 6.60 -3.55 -7.16
N CYS A 190 7.39 -4.19 -8.03
CA CYS A 190 8.60 -3.62 -8.60
C CYS A 190 8.56 -3.68 -10.13
N GLY A 191 9.15 -2.69 -10.80
CA GLY A 191 9.29 -2.65 -12.25
C GLY A 191 9.12 -1.24 -12.82
N ASP A 192 8.87 -1.16 -14.13
CA ASP A 192 8.76 0.11 -14.84
C ASP A 192 7.37 0.74 -14.63
N ALA A 193 7.31 1.70 -13.69
CA ALA A 193 6.09 2.44 -13.38
C ALA A 193 5.55 3.24 -14.58
N SER A 194 6.36 3.55 -15.61
CA SER A 194 5.88 4.23 -16.83
C SER A 194 4.92 3.38 -17.66
N LYS A 195 4.88 2.06 -17.39
CA LYS A 195 3.94 1.12 -18.01
C LYS A 195 2.63 1.00 -17.25
N LEU A 196 2.51 1.66 -16.11
CA LEU A 196 1.30 1.71 -15.30
C LEU A 196 0.59 3.04 -15.46
N ARG A 197 -0.72 3.04 -15.20
CA ARG A 197 -1.53 4.25 -15.17
C ARG A 197 -2.57 4.16 -14.07
N TRP A 198 -2.65 5.21 -13.27
CA TRP A 198 -3.75 5.46 -12.33
C TRP A 198 -4.98 5.92 -13.13
N VAL A 199 -6.11 5.24 -12.96
CA VAL A 199 -7.32 5.49 -13.76
C VAL A 199 -8.44 5.87 -12.82
N LYS A 200 -8.93 7.10 -12.93
CA LYS A 200 -10.00 7.60 -12.05
C LYS A 200 -11.21 6.66 -12.05
N GLN A 201 -11.71 6.36 -10.87
CA GLN A 201 -12.89 5.54 -10.61
C GLN A 201 -13.77 6.20 -9.55
N GLU A 202 -15.05 5.88 -9.58
CA GLU A 202 -16.04 6.26 -8.58
C GLU A 202 -16.94 5.06 -8.24
N GLY A 203 -17.16 4.81 -6.96
CA GLY A 203 -17.92 3.65 -6.48
C GLY A 203 -17.21 2.32 -6.78
N ALA A 204 -17.98 1.24 -6.86
CA ALA A 204 -17.43 -0.10 -7.13
C ALA A 204 -16.59 -0.12 -8.42
N LEU A 205 -15.49 -0.88 -8.43
CA LEU A 205 -14.60 -0.95 -9.58
C LEU A 205 -15.37 -1.39 -10.84
N SER A 206 -15.33 -0.56 -11.88
CA SER A 206 -15.94 -0.81 -13.18
C SER A 206 -15.08 -0.19 -14.28
N ILE A 207 -13.98 -0.85 -14.61
CA ILE A 207 -13.01 -0.36 -15.57
C ILE A 207 -13.17 -1.04 -16.93
N GLN A 208 -13.17 -0.25 -18.00
CA GLN A 208 -13.22 -0.70 -19.39
C GLN A 208 -11.96 -0.24 -20.12
N GLY A 209 -11.42 -1.08 -21.01
CA GLY A 209 -10.25 -0.74 -21.83
C GLY A 209 -8.90 -0.75 -21.09
N PHE A 210 -8.88 -1.08 -19.80
CA PHE A 210 -7.66 -1.28 -19.02
C PHE A 210 -7.72 -2.61 -18.29
N VAL A 211 -6.54 -3.21 -18.07
CA VAL A 211 -6.38 -4.38 -17.21
C VAL A 211 -5.90 -3.91 -15.85
N PRO A 212 -6.72 -3.99 -14.79
CA PRO A 212 -6.31 -3.58 -13.45
C PRO A 212 -5.22 -4.52 -12.91
N VAL A 213 -4.33 -3.98 -12.08
CA VAL A 213 -3.25 -4.76 -11.46
C VAL A 213 -3.84 -5.60 -10.33
N GLU A 214 -4.03 -6.89 -10.59
CA GLU A 214 -4.44 -7.86 -9.57
C GLU A 214 -3.34 -7.96 -8.51
N ALA A 215 -3.71 -7.63 -7.28
CA ALA A 215 -2.79 -7.55 -6.15
C ALA A 215 -3.16 -8.53 -5.04
N GLY A 216 -4.22 -9.31 -5.20
CA GLY A 216 -4.49 -10.46 -4.37
C GLY A 216 -5.95 -10.84 -4.43
N HIS A 217 -6.45 -11.40 -3.34
CA HIS A 217 -7.80 -11.92 -3.27
C HIS A 217 -8.29 -11.92 -1.81
N GLU A 218 -9.60 -11.84 -1.63
CA GLU A 218 -10.25 -12.16 -0.36
C GLU A 218 -10.11 -13.65 -0.04
N GLU A 219 -10.41 -14.06 1.19
CA GLU A 219 -10.36 -15.48 1.61
C GLU A 219 -11.22 -16.40 0.70
N THR A 220 -12.33 -15.87 0.18
CA THR A 220 -13.25 -16.54 -0.75
C THR A 220 -12.68 -16.70 -2.17
N GLY A 221 -11.51 -16.12 -2.46
CA GLY A 221 -10.88 -16.10 -3.77
C GLY A 221 -11.32 -14.94 -4.67
N GLU A 222 -12.19 -14.06 -4.20
CA GLU A 222 -12.60 -12.88 -4.98
C GLU A 222 -11.41 -11.91 -5.17
N PRO A 223 -11.14 -11.44 -6.39
CA PRO A 223 -9.92 -10.68 -6.68
C PRO A 223 -9.94 -9.28 -6.08
N LEU A 224 -8.75 -8.82 -5.69
CA LEU A 224 -8.46 -7.49 -5.18
C LEU A 224 -7.42 -6.80 -6.06
N TYR A 225 -7.62 -5.52 -6.32
CA TYR A 225 -6.76 -4.71 -7.19
C TYR A 225 -6.12 -3.55 -6.44
N VAL A 226 -4.99 -3.07 -6.94
CA VAL A 226 -4.31 -1.88 -6.39
C VAL A 226 -5.18 -0.64 -6.65
N ALA A 227 -5.35 0.18 -5.62
CA ALA A 227 -6.01 1.47 -5.73
C ALA A 227 -5.26 2.56 -4.96
N LYS A 228 -5.47 3.81 -5.37
CA LYS A 228 -4.96 5.01 -4.69
C LYS A 228 -6.03 6.07 -4.51
N ALA A 229 -6.05 6.73 -3.35
CA ALA A 229 -6.89 7.89 -3.11
C ALA A 229 -6.16 9.03 -2.39
N MET A 230 -6.66 10.25 -2.59
CA MET A 230 -6.27 11.40 -1.77
C MET A 230 -7.02 11.33 -0.44
N TYR A 231 -6.31 11.42 0.69
CA TYR A 231 -6.91 11.48 2.02
C TYR A 231 -6.06 12.35 2.94
N GLU A 232 -6.65 13.32 3.64
CA GLU A 232 -5.94 14.21 4.57
C GLU A 232 -4.62 14.81 4.01
N SER A 233 -4.62 15.26 2.75
CA SER A 233 -3.44 15.79 2.03
C SER A 233 -2.32 14.78 1.76
N SER A 234 -2.61 13.49 1.86
CA SER A 234 -1.72 12.38 1.51
C SER A 234 -2.31 11.54 0.37
N GLN A 235 -1.47 10.75 -0.28
CA GLN A 235 -1.84 9.77 -1.30
C GLN A 235 -1.75 8.36 -0.72
N GLN A 236 -2.88 7.78 -0.36
CA GLN A 236 -2.96 6.49 0.31
C GLN A 236 -3.20 5.35 -0.67
N LEU A 237 -2.58 4.20 -0.41
CA LEU A 237 -2.70 2.99 -1.22
C LEU A 237 -3.52 1.93 -0.50
N GLY A 238 -4.24 1.12 -1.27
CA GLY A 238 -5.08 0.07 -0.73
C GLY A 238 -5.69 -0.79 -1.82
N LYS A 239 -6.93 -1.24 -1.57
CA LYS A 239 -7.63 -2.23 -2.39
C LYS A 239 -8.95 -1.67 -2.95
N CYS A 240 -9.28 -2.07 -4.17
CA CYS A 240 -10.60 -1.94 -4.75
C CYS A 240 -11.00 -3.25 -5.43
N ALA A 241 -12.30 -3.46 -5.63
CA ALA A 241 -12.84 -4.59 -6.37
C ALA A 241 -14.31 -4.35 -6.75
N PRO A 242 -14.87 -5.11 -7.70
CA PRO A 242 -16.30 -5.00 -8.04
C PRO A 242 -17.24 -5.33 -6.86
N HIS A 243 -16.80 -6.16 -5.91
CA HIS A 243 -17.57 -6.50 -4.70
C HIS A 243 -17.43 -5.45 -3.58
N ILE A 244 -16.43 -4.57 -3.62
CA ILE A 244 -16.26 -3.47 -2.66
C ILE A 244 -17.12 -2.27 -3.09
N LYS A 245 -18.36 -2.23 -2.62
CA LYS A 245 -19.37 -1.23 -3.05
C LYS A 245 -19.05 0.21 -2.65
N LYS A 246 -18.22 0.40 -1.62
CA LYS A 246 -17.79 1.72 -1.14
C LYS A 246 -16.60 2.29 -1.93
N GLY A 247 -16.19 1.64 -3.01
CA GLY A 247 -15.05 2.04 -3.85
C GLY A 247 -13.75 1.44 -3.38
N MET A 248 -12.85 2.30 -2.88
CA MET A 248 -11.55 1.90 -2.38
C MET A 248 -11.59 1.75 -0.85
N ALA A 249 -10.91 0.73 -0.34
CA ALA A 249 -10.56 0.57 1.08
C ALA A 249 -9.05 0.67 1.29
N PHE A 250 -8.61 1.35 2.35
CA PHE A 250 -7.18 1.57 2.62
C PHE A 250 -6.89 1.73 4.11
N PRO A 251 -5.70 1.31 4.58
CA PRO A 251 -5.29 1.52 5.97
C PRO A 251 -4.81 2.96 6.21
N TYR A 252 -5.35 3.59 7.25
CA TYR A 252 -4.88 4.90 7.72
C TYR A 252 -5.32 5.18 9.16
N GLY A 253 -4.35 5.53 10.01
CA GLY A 253 -4.62 5.96 11.39
C GLY A 253 -5.24 4.85 12.24
N HIS A 254 -4.70 3.63 12.14
CA HIS A 254 -5.14 2.42 12.84
C HIS A 254 -6.50 1.87 12.40
N LYS A 255 -7.08 2.40 11.31
CA LYS A 255 -8.38 1.99 10.78
C LYS A 255 -8.28 1.68 9.30
N GLU A 256 -9.13 0.78 8.83
CA GLU A 256 -9.44 0.67 7.41
C GLU A 256 -10.47 1.75 7.06
N ARG A 257 -10.06 2.69 6.24
CA ARG A 257 -10.88 3.77 5.70
C ARG A 257 -11.45 3.37 4.34
N THR A 258 -12.49 4.07 3.91
CA THR A 258 -13.07 3.90 2.58
C THR A 258 -13.34 5.23 1.92
N THR A 259 -13.26 5.27 0.59
CA THR A 259 -13.67 6.42 -0.22
C THR A 259 -14.21 5.93 -1.56
N ASP A 260 -15.24 6.61 -2.06
CA ASP A 260 -15.87 6.31 -3.33
C ASP A 260 -15.03 6.78 -4.52
N THR A 261 -14.22 7.82 -4.37
CA THR A 261 -13.41 8.41 -5.45
C THR A 261 -11.94 8.03 -5.31
N TYR A 262 -11.39 7.38 -6.32
CA TYR A 262 -10.01 6.85 -6.30
C TYR A 262 -9.45 6.73 -7.72
N MET A 263 -8.24 6.19 -7.84
CA MET A 263 -7.58 5.87 -9.11
C MET A 263 -6.87 4.52 -9.06
#